data_AF-A0A5J4Y1N8-F1
#
_entry.id   AF-A0A5J4Y1N8-F1
#
_cell.length_a   1.000
_cell.length_b   1.000
_cell.length_c   1.000
_cell.angle_alpha   90.00
_cell.angle_beta   90.00
_cell.angle_gamma   90.00
#
_symmetry.space_group_name_H-M   'P 1'
#
loop_
_entity.id
_entity.type
_entity.pdbx_description
1 polymer ?
#
loop_
_entity_poly.entity_id
_entity_poly.type
_entity_poly.pdbx_seq_one_letter_code
_entity_poly.pdbx_strand_id
1 'polypeptide(L)'
;MGAEDATPSFRTQSLSQSPGLTPVQMVTSVAQHGEVVADMLQPSQQESEAQWTPRTADHQVADQQVAFDLPSLRARLKQQRDTAAADLLATHQGSKRGRFEAASLQSASAAAADDDNASAAQELDRVFNQADFPRMRIIGQFNLGFIVVRLGQDLFIIDQHASDEKFNFERLASTTVLNKQPLLLPQLLDLSPGEGVTVRENLAVFVKNGFDIQEQANGQLALAAVPFSKNITFGRDDVLELVGMLSGHGDHQGAMSLSAFPSAATLHRPTRVRAMLAMRACRSSIMIGKALDMKTMRSVVSHLGGLESPWNCPHGRPTMRHLTVLQ
;
A
#
# COMPACT_ATOMS: atom_id res chain seq x y z
N MET A 1 75.36 43.64 33.02
CA MET A 1 75.41 44.20 31.65
C MET A 1 74.17 43.65 30.93
N GLY A 2 73.01 44.27 31.10
CA GLY A 2 72.49 45.40 30.29
C GLY A 2 71.81 44.82 29.04
N ALA A 3 70.49 44.52 29.00
CA ALA A 3 69.27 45.34 29.07
C ALA A 3 68.94 46.10 27.76
N GLU A 4 67.63 46.17 27.47
CA GLU A 4 66.88 46.95 26.44
C GLU A 4 66.72 46.24 25.08
N ASP A 5 65.54 45.79 24.61
CA ASP A 5 64.14 46.26 24.64
C ASP A 5 63.88 47.51 23.76
N ALA A 6 63.16 47.33 22.65
CA ALA A 6 62.60 48.41 21.84
C ALA A 6 61.37 47.94 21.04
N THR A 7 60.23 48.46 21.49
CA THR A 7 58.92 48.51 20.84
C THR A 7 58.90 49.52 19.67
N PRO A 8 57.80 49.58 18.90
CA PRO A 8 56.99 50.81 18.96
C PRO A 8 55.50 50.46 19.10
N SER A 9 54.83 50.93 20.15
CA SER A 9 54.16 52.24 20.29
C SER A 9 52.80 52.31 19.58
N PHE A 10 51.76 52.12 20.39
CA PHE A 10 50.39 52.55 20.15
C PHE A 10 50.30 54.08 20.06
N ARG A 11 49.50 54.60 19.13
CA ARG A 11 48.83 55.90 19.32
C ARG A 11 47.33 55.76 19.09
N THR A 12 46.64 56.00 20.19
CA THR A 12 45.22 56.18 20.39
C THR A 12 44.72 57.45 19.71
N GLN A 13 43.54 57.37 19.10
CA GLN A 13 42.57 58.46 19.15
C GLN A 13 41.20 57.90 19.53
N SER A 14 40.62 58.56 20.52
CA SER A 14 39.37 58.27 21.19
C SER A 14 38.29 59.26 20.75
N LEU A 15 37.04 58.80 20.83
CA LEU A 15 35.81 59.56 21.13
C LEU A 15 35.22 60.48 20.04
N SER A 16 34.03 60.10 19.53
CA SER A 16 32.74 60.77 19.82
C SER A 16 31.61 60.07 19.06
N GLN A 17 30.67 59.45 19.80
CA GLN A 17 29.28 59.88 19.99
C GLN A 17 28.32 59.55 18.82
N SER A 18 27.42 58.60 19.11
CA SER A 18 26.12 58.32 18.48
C SER A 18 25.23 59.59 18.44
N PRO A 19 24.11 59.68 17.67
CA PRO A 19 23.02 58.69 17.65
C PRO A 19 22.34 58.50 16.27
N GLY A 20 21.42 57.52 16.16
CA GLY A 20 20.43 57.55 15.08
C GLY A 20 19.97 56.20 14.55
N LEU A 21 19.28 55.42 15.39
CA LEU A 21 18.28 54.48 14.89
C LEU A 21 17.09 55.29 14.37
N THR A 22 16.72 55.12 13.10
CA THR A 22 15.35 55.42 12.66
C THR A 22 14.85 54.39 11.65
N PRO A 23 13.52 54.14 11.65
CA PRO A 23 12.90 52.93 11.12
C PRO A 23 12.31 53.16 9.72
N VAL A 24 12.21 52.09 8.93
CA VAL A 24 11.38 52.12 7.71
C VAL A 24 9.92 52.01 8.14
N GLN A 25 9.18 53.09 7.91
CA GLN A 25 7.77 53.26 8.25
C GLN A 25 6.85 52.43 7.37
N MET A 26 5.93 51.74 8.04
CA MET A 26 4.60 51.42 7.54
C MET A 26 3.80 52.70 7.29
N VAL A 27 3.04 52.72 6.20
CA VAL A 27 1.99 53.71 5.97
C VAL A 27 0.67 53.12 6.44
N THR A 28 0.14 53.65 7.53
CA THR A 28 -1.27 53.56 7.92
C THR A 28 -1.88 54.96 7.83
N SER A 29 -3.05 55.08 7.20
CA SER A 29 -3.87 56.29 7.29
C SER A 29 -4.88 56.13 8.43
N VAL A 30 -5.11 57.26 9.11
CA VAL A 30 -5.86 57.44 10.36
C VAL A 30 -7.23 58.05 10.04
N ALA A 31 -8.26 57.66 10.80
CA ALA A 31 -9.22 58.54 11.51
C ALA A 31 -10.35 57.67 12.10
N GLN A 32 -10.43 57.52 13.44
CA GLN A 32 -11.31 58.26 14.38
C GLN A 32 -12.78 57.81 14.28
N HIS A 33 -13.59 57.60 15.31
CA HIS A 33 -13.60 57.82 16.76
C HIS A 33 -14.85 57.07 17.30
N GLY A 34 -14.96 56.87 18.61
CA GLY A 34 -16.28 56.92 19.26
C GLY A 34 -16.70 55.64 19.98
N GLU A 35 -17.09 55.82 21.22
CA GLU A 35 -17.25 54.85 22.29
C GLU A 35 -18.76 54.61 22.57
N VAL A 36 -19.01 53.63 23.44
CA VAL A 36 -20.17 53.45 24.33
C VAL A 36 -21.45 52.72 23.83
N VAL A 37 -21.93 51.91 24.80
CA VAL A 37 -23.28 51.47 25.19
C VAL A 37 -23.94 50.24 24.57
N ALA A 38 -24.16 49.26 25.45
CA ALA A 38 -25.24 48.29 25.39
C ALA A 38 -26.60 48.98 25.57
N ASP A 39 -27.60 48.66 24.74
CA ASP A 39 -28.81 47.92 25.14
C ASP A 39 -29.76 47.72 23.94
N MET A 40 -30.53 46.63 24.00
CA MET A 40 -31.83 46.37 23.35
C MET A 40 -32.21 47.07 22.03
N LEU A 41 -32.36 46.29 20.95
CA LEU A 41 -33.61 46.13 20.17
C LEU A 41 -33.44 45.12 19.02
N GLN A 42 -34.42 44.23 18.87
CA GLN A 42 -34.48 43.05 17.98
C GLN A 42 -34.42 43.39 16.49
N PRO A 43 -33.91 42.48 15.63
CA PRO A 43 -34.32 42.39 14.24
C PRO A 43 -35.29 41.23 13.99
N SER A 44 -36.32 41.58 13.25
CA SER A 44 -37.39 40.80 12.65
C SER A 44 -36.95 39.56 11.88
N GLN A 45 -37.77 38.53 12.06
CA GLN A 45 -37.82 37.26 11.35
C GLN A 45 -37.91 37.41 9.83
N GLN A 46 -37.11 36.64 9.09
CA GLN A 46 -37.56 35.76 7.99
C GLN A 46 -36.34 35.01 7.41
N GLU A 47 -36.00 33.88 8.01
CA GLU A 47 -35.25 32.82 7.34
C GLU A 47 -36.27 31.77 6.89
N SER A 48 -36.33 31.53 5.58
CA SER A 48 -37.18 30.52 4.97
C SER A 48 -36.61 29.13 5.23
N GLU A 49 -37.12 28.43 6.24
CA GLU A 49 -36.95 26.99 6.40
C GLU A 49 -37.62 26.27 5.22
N ALA A 50 -36.82 25.72 4.31
CA ALA A 50 -37.31 24.84 3.25
C ALA A 50 -37.71 23.49 3.87
N GLN A 51 -38.99 23.38 4.21
CA GLN A 51 -39.64 22.17 4.69
C GLN A 51 -39.63 21.09 3.58
N TRP A 52 -38.89 20.01 3.80
CA TRP A 52 -38.93 18.83 2.94
C TRP A 52 -40.31 18.17 3.06
N THR A 53 -41.08 18.19 1.97
CA THR A 53 -42.30 17.39 1.83
C THR A 53 -42.03 16.24 0.86
N PRO A 54 -42.33 14.99 1.24
CA PRO A 54 -42.17 13.86 0.33
C PRO A 54 -43.24 13.97 -0.77
N ARG A 55 -42.81 14.00 -2.03
CA ARG A 55 -43.70 13.86 -3.19
C ARG A 55 -44.25 12.44 -3.20
N THR A 56 -45.54 12.29 -2.96
CA THR A 56 -46.28 11.05 -3.24
C THR A 56 -46.43 10.90 -4.74
N ALA A 57 -45.51 10.15 -5.37
CA ALA A 57 -45.74 9.57 -6.67
C ALA A 57 -46.46 8.23 -6.45
N ASP A 58 -47.68 8.11 -6.96
CA ASP A 58 -48.43 6.85 -7.00
C ASP A 58 -47.68 5.84 -7.88
N HIS A 59 -46.82 5.05 -7.24
CA HIS A 59 -46.35 3.78 -7.78
C HIS A 59 -46.96 2.67 -6.95
N GLN A 60 -47.95 1.98 -7.52
CA GLN A 60 -48.48 0.73 -7.00
C GLN A 60 -47.36 -0.32 -6.99
N VAL A 61 -46.64 -0.42 -5.86
CA VAL A 61 -45.77 -1.55 -5.56
C VAL A 61 -46.68 -2.66 -5.04
N ALA A 62 -46.86 -3.70 -5.84
CA ALA A 62 -47.49 -4.93 -5.36
C ALA A 62 -46.59 -5.53 -4.28
N ASP A 63 -47.08 -5.54 -3.04
CA ASP A 63 -46.41 -6.13 -1.88
C ASP A 63 -46.42 -7.66 -2.02
N GLN A 64 -45.48 -8.21 -2.79
CA GLN A 64 -45.22 -9.64 -2.82
C GLN A 64 -44.47 -10.05 -1.56
N GLN A 65 -45.22 -10.32 -0.49
CA GLN A 65 -44.70 -11.03 0.66
C GLN A 65 -44.39 -12.48 0.26
N VAL A 66 -43.12 -12.76 0.00
CA VAL A 66 -42.64 -14.13 -0.20
C VAL A 66 -42.50 -14.76 1.20
N ALA A 67 -43.46 -15.61 1.58
CA ALA A 67 -43.40 -16.34 2.83
C ALA A 67 -42.22 -17.35 2.79
N PHE A 68 -41.26 -17.17 3.71
CA PHE A 68 -40.11 -18.06 3.87
C PHE A 68 -40.39 -19.07 4.99
N ASP A 69 -40.55 -20.34 4.63
CA ASP A 69 -40.66 -21.43 5.60
C ASP A 69 -39.28 -22.01 5.92
N LEU A 70 -38.71 -21.57 7.05
CA LEU A 70 -37.41 -22.01 7.57
C LEU A 70 -37.29 -23.54 7.73
N PRO A 71 -38.31 -24.26 8.22
CA PRO A 71 -38.39 -25.72 8.17
C PRO A 71 -38.20 -26.32 6.77
N SER A 72 -38.95 -25.84 5.76
CA SER A 72 -38.83 -26.32 4.38
C SER A 72 -37.46 -26.00 3.76
N LEU A 73 -36.86 -24.86 4.08
CA LEU A 73 -35.50 -24.51 3.64
C LEU A 73 -34.46 -25.45 4.24
N ARG A 74 -34.56 -25.76 5.55
CA ARG A 74 -33.70 -26.74 6.21
C ARG A 74 -33.87 -28.15 5.65
N ALA A 75 -35.10 -28.55 5.34
CA ALA A 75 -35.39 -29.83 4.70
C ALA A 75 -34.76 -29.92 3.30
N ARG A 76 -34.85 -28.85 2.48
CA ARG A 76 -34.22 -28.77 1.16
C ARG A 76 -32.68 -28.80 1.24
N LEU A 77 -32.09 -28.11 2.20
CA LEU A 77 -30.64 -28.12 2.43
C LEU A 77 -30.15 -29.49 2.89
N LYS A 78 -30.92 -30.18 3.74
CA LYS A 78 -30.62 -31.56 4.16
C LYS A 78 -30.74 -32.52 2.98
N GLN A 79 -31.81 -32.41 2.20
CA GLN A 79 -32.00 -33.22 1.00
C GLN A 79 -30.89 -32.98 -0.04
N GLN A 80 -30.45 -31.73 -0.25
CA GLN A 80 -29.31 -31.41 -1.12
C GLN A 80 -27.99 -31.98 -0.60
N ARG A 81 -27.74 -31.95 0.71
CA ARG A 81 -26.57 -32.59 1.33
C ARG A 81 -26.61 -34.10 1.16
N ASP A 82 -27.77 -34.71 1.36
CA ASP A 82 -27.93 -36.17 1.27
C ASP A 82 -27.82 -36.65 -0.19
N THR A 83 -28.34 -35.88 -1.17
CA THR A 83 -28.13 -36.15 -2.60
C THR A 83 -26.68 -35.92 -3.02
N ALA A 84 -26.02 -34.88 -2.51
CA ALA A 84 -24.60 -34.64 -2.79
C ALA A 84 -23.71 -35.75 -2.21
N ALA A 85 -24.03 -36.27 -1.01
CA ALA A 85 -23.35 -37.40 -0.41
C ALA A 85 -23.54 -38.70 -1.21
N ALA A 86 -24.73 -38.92 -1.77
CA ALA A 86 -25.01 -40.07 -2.64
C ALA A 86 -24.29 -39.97 -4.01
N ASP A 87 -24.22 -38.77 -4.60
CA ASP A 87 -23.50 -38.53 -5.86
C ASP A 87 -21.97 -38.66 -5.69
N LEU A 88 -21.44 -38.30 -4.53
CA LEU A 88 -20.03 -38.47 -4.15
C LEU A 88 -19.61 -39.94 -4.08
N LEU A 89 -20.52 -40.84 -3.70
CA LEU A 89 -20.27 -42.28 -3.66
C LEU A 89 -20.36 -42.93 -5.06
N ALA A 90 -21.13 -42.36 -5.99
CA ALA A 90 -21.36 -42.93 -7.31
C ALA A 90 -20.36 -42.47 -8.40
N THR A 91 -19.66 -41.34 -8.21
CA THR A 91 -18.80 -40.74 -9.26
C THR A 91 -17.29 -41.00 -9.12
N HIS A 92 -16.90 -42.07 -8.43
CA HIS A 92 -15.48 -42.46 -8.26
C HIS A 92 -14.84 -43.12 -9.50
N GLN A 93 -15.31 -42.82 -10.71
CA GLN A 93 -14.67 -43.23 -11.95
C GLN A 93 -14.60 -42.06 -12.94
N GLY A 94 -13.42 -41.43 -13.00
CA GLY A 94 -12.89 -40.81 -14.22
C GLY A 94 -13.46 -39.46 -14.63
N SER A 95 -13.23 -38.39 -13.87
CA SER A 95 -13.19 -37.04 -14.45
C SER A 95 -12.32 -36.10 -13.60
N LYS A 96 -11.67 -35.16 -14.28
CA LYS A 96 -10.64 -34.21 -13.78
C LYS A 96 -11.22 -33.19 -12.77
N ARG A 97 -11.74 -33.65 -11.63
CA ARG A 97 -12.66 -32.88 -10.78
C ARG A 97 -12.02 -31.98 -9.71
N GLY A 98 -10.71 -31.99 -9.51
CA GLY A 98 -10.06 -31.20 -8.44
C GLY A 98 -9.03 -30.22 -8.96
N ARG A 99 -9.43 -29.14 -9.65
CA ARG A 99 -8.47 -28.13 -10.15
C ARG A 99 -8.33 -26.89 -9.25
N PHE A 100 -9.22 -26.65 -8.29
CA PHE A 100 -9.24 -25.43 -7.46
C PHE A 100 -9.84 -25.64 -6.05
N GLU A 101 -9.69 -26.83 -5.45
CA GLU A 101 -10.35 -27.15 -4.18
C GLU A 101 -9.80 -26.37 -2.98
N ALA A 102 -8.48 -26.13 -2.91
CA ALA A 102 -7.85 -25.36 -1.84
C ALA A 102 -8.05 -23.84 -2.01
N ALA A 103 -8.26 -23.36 -3.24
CA ALA A 103 -8.56 -21.97 -3.58
C ALA A 103 -10.05 -21.59 -3.44
N SER A 104 -10.91 -22.57 -3.13
CA SER A 104 -12.34 -22.40 -2.89
C SER A 104 -12.61 -21.76 -1.52
N LEU A 105 -13.70 -20.99 -1.40
CA LEU A 105 -14.08 -20.35 -0.13
C LEU A 105 -14.41 -21.34 1.01
N GLN A 106 -14.63 -22.62 0.70
CA GLN A 106 -15.05 -23.63 1.68
C GLN A 106 -13.91 -24.09 2.61
N SER A 107 -12.65 -23.88 2.23
CA SER A 107 -11.47 -24.24 3.03
C SER A 107 -11.12 -23.21 4.11
N ALA A 108 -11.65 -21.99 4.05
CA ALA A 108 -11.32 -20.93 4.99
C ALA A 108 -12.04 -21.11 6.35
N SER A 109 -11.38 -21.72 7.33
CA SER A 109 -11.85 -21.71 8.72
C SER A 109 -11.23 -20.54 9.48
N ALA A 110 -12.03 -19.82 10.28
CA ALA A 110 -11.59 -18.57 10.92
C ALA A 110 -10.43 -18.71 11.92
N ALA A 111 -10.01 -19.94 12.27
CA ALA A 111 -8.90 -20.21 13.17
C ALA A 111 -7.57 -20.54 12.44
N ALA A 112 -7.57 -20.69 11.12
CA ALA A 112 -6.40 -21.09 10.31
C ALA A 112 -6.16 -20.19 9.08
N ALA A 113 -6.66 -18.95 9.11
CA ALA A 113 -6.76 -18.09 7.92
C ALA A 113 -5.42 -17.80 7.20
N ASP A 114 -4.28 -17.77 7.89
CA ASP A 114 -2.98 -17.52 7.26
C ASP A 114 -2.43 -18.75 6.52
N ASP A 115 -2.58 -19.95 7.10
CA ASP A 115 -2.21 -21.21 6.45
C ASP A 115 -3.13 -21.50 5.24
N ASP A 116 -4.43 -21.22 5.39
CA ASP A 116 -5.42 -21.38 4.32
C ASP A 116 -5.12 -20.44 3.13
N ASN A 117 -4.70 -19.20 3.40
CA ASN A 117 -4.34 -18.24 2.36
C ASN A 117 -3.07 -18.63 1.60
N ALA A 118 -2.06 -19.16 2.31
CA ALA A 118 -0.84 -19.65 1.69
C ALA A 118 -1.10 -20.88 0.80
N SER A 119 -1.91 -21.82 1.28
CA SER A 119 -2.34 -23.01 0.53
C SER A 119 -3.11 -22.64 -0.74
N ALA A 120 -4.09 -21.74 -0.62
CA ALA A 120 -4.85 -21.23 -1.77
C ALA A 120 -3.96 -20.53 -2.80
N ALA A 121 -3.00 -19.72 -2.36
CA ALA A 121 -2.05 -19.06 -3.26
C ALA A 121 -1.17 -20.08 -3.99
N GLN A 122 -0.69 -21.12 -3.32
CA GLN A 122 0.12 -22.17 -3.95
C GLN A 122 -0.67 -23.00 -4.98
N GLU A 123 -1.94 -23.30 -4.72
CA GLU A 123 -2.78 -23.99 -5.70
C GLU A 123 -3.06 -23.09 -6.91
N LEU A 124 -3.39 -21.82 -6.69
CA LEU A 124 -3.57 -20.85 -7.77
C LEU A 124 -2.29 -20.75 -8.60
N ASP A 125 -1.11 -20.64 -7.99
CA ASP A 125 0.18 -20.58 -8.68
C ASP A 125 0.46 -21.82 -9.55
N ARG A 126 0.05 -23.01 -9.08
CA ARG A 126 0.21 -24.27 -9.83
C ARG A 126 -0.76 -24.41 -11.01
N VAL A 127 -1.95 -23.83 -10.89
CA VAL A 127 -3.06 -24.11 -11.81
C VAL A 127 -3.29 -22.96 -12.80
N PHE A 128 -3.06 -21.72 -12.37
CA PHE A 128 -3.16 -20.55 -13.21
C PHE A 128 -1.87 -20.25 -13.95
N ASN A 129 -2.04 -19.83 -15.20
CA ASN A 129 -0.99 -19.18 -15.98
C ASN A 129 -1.35 -17.72 -16.22
N GLN A 130 -0.35 -16.86 -16.42
CA GLN A 130 -0.56 -15.45 -16.78
C GLN A 130 -1.47 -15.26 -18.01
N ALA A 131 -1.42 -16.21 -18.96
CA ALA A 131 -2.28 -16.24 -20.14
C ALA A 131 -3.77 -16.49 -19.84
N ASP A 132 -4.14 -16.84 -18.61
CA ASP A 132 -5.52 -17.09 -18.23
C ASP A 132 -6.29 -15.80 -17.94
N PHE A 133 -5.63 -14.77 -17.41
CA PHE A 133 -6.26 -13.48 -17.09
C PHE A 133 -6.87 -12.78 -18.31
N PRO A 134 -6.21 -12.71 -19.48
CA PRO A 134 -6.83 -12.15 -20.69
C PRO A 134 -8.04 -12.95 -21.19
N ARG A 135 -8.16 -14.24 -20.83
CA ARG A 135 -9.27 -15.11 -21.21
C ARG A 135 -10.45 -15.02 -20.24
N MET A 136 -10.29 -14.36 -19.10
CA MET A 136 -11.36 -14.17 -18.13
C MET A 136 -12.44 -13.25 -18.70
N ARG A 137 -13.68 -13.73 -18.71
CA ARG A 137 -14.84 -12.93 -19.04
C ARG A 137 -15.41 -12.31 -17.77
N ILE A 138 -15.44 -10.97 -17.73
CA ILE A 138 -16.05 -10.23 -16.63
C ILE A 138 -17.58 -10.36 -16.71
N ILE A 139 -18.20 -10.79 -15.61
CA ILE A 139 -19.65 -10.86 -15.47
C ILE A 139 -20.19 -9.52 -14.96
N GLY A 140 -19.54 -8.96 -13.94
CA GLY A 140 -19.93 -7.69 -13.35
C GLY A 140 -19.29 -7.45 -11.99
N GLN A 141 -19.75 -6.39 -11.32
CA GLN A 141 -19.34 -6.04 -9.97
C GLN A 141 -20.35 -6.60 -8.96
N PHE A 142 -19.84 -7.16 -7.86
CA PHE A 142 -20.65 -7.63 -6.73
C PHE A 142 -20.37 -6.77 -5.50
N ASN A 143 -21.45 -6.34 -4.84
CA ASN A 143 -21.44 -5.57 -3.58
C ASN A 143 -20.47 -4.38 -3.52
N LEU A 144 -20.24 -3.72 -4.67
CA LEU A 144 -19.30 -2.59 -4.83
C LEU A 144 -17.86 -2.87 -4.32
N GLY A 145 -17.47 -4.13 -4.21
CA GLY A 145 -16.16 -4.53 -3.66
C GLY A 145 -15.46 -5.64 -4.43
N PHE A 146 -16.20 -6.39 -5.24
CA PHE A 146 -15.67 -7.55 -5.94
C PHE A 146 -15.99 -7.51 -7.44
N ILE A 147 -15.08 -8.03 -8.24
CA ILE A 147 -15.27 -8.28 -9.66
C ILE A 147 -15.47 -9.79 -9.82
N VAL A 148 -16.61 -10.17 -10.40
CA VAL A 148 -16.92 -11.58 -10.68
C VAL A 148 -16.50 -11.89 -12.11
N VAL A 149 -15.68 -12.92 -12.28
CA VAL A 149 -15.14 -13.32 -13.58
C VAL A 149 -15.34 -14.81 -13.83
N ARG A 150 -15.48 -15.17 -15.10
CA ARG A 150 -15.62 -16.54 -15.57
C ARG A 150 -14.42 -16.92 -16.42
N LEU A 151 -13.87 -18.11 -16.18
CA LEU A 151 -12.85 -18.73 -17.02
C LEU A 151 -13.31 -20.15 -17.36
N GLY A 152 -13.78 -20.37 -18.59
CA GLY A 152 -14.33 -21.67 -18.98
C GLY A 152 -15.60 -22.02 -18.19
N GLN A 153 -15.55 -23.07 -17.38
CA GLN A 153 -16.63 -23.46 -16.46
C GLN A 153 -16.42 -22.91 -15.04
N ASP A 154 -15.28 -22.30 -14.75
CA ASP A 154 -14.95 -21.83 -13.41
C ASP A 154 -15.38 -20.38 -13.19
N LEU A 155 -15.88 -20.11 -11.99
CA LEU A 155 -16.23 -18.78 -11.50
C LEU A 155 -15.21 -18.35 -10.45
N PHE A 156 -14.70 -17.12 -10.58
CA PHE A 156 -13.77 -16.52 -9.62
C PHE A 156 -14.31 -15.20 -9.11
N ILE A 157 -13.90 -14.87 -7.89
CA ILE A 157 -14.13 -13.57 -7.26
C ILE A 157 -12.80 -12.86 -7.07
N ILE A 158 -12.74 -11.60 -7.49
CA ILE A 158 -11.54 -10.77 -7.41
C ILE A 158 -11.86 -9.56 -6.52
N ASP A 159 -11.10 -9.35 -5.45
CA ASP A 159 -11.18 -8.15 -4.62
C ASP A 159 -10.62 -6.95 -5.41
N GLN A 160 -11.46 -5.95 -5.66
CA GLN A 160 -11.10 -4.81 -6.51
C GLN A 160 -9.98 -3.95 -5.90
N HIS A 161 -9.93 -3.84 -4.56
CA HIS A 161 -8.96 -3.03 -3.85
C HIS A 161 -7.62 -3.76 -3.74
N ALA A 162 -7.64 -5.00 -3.25
CA ALA A 162 -6.42 -5.79 -3.06
C ALA A 162 -5.69 -6.04 -4.39
N SER A 163 -6.44 -6.27 -5.47
CA SER A 163 -5.89 -6.49 -6.81
C SER A 163 -5.23 -5.24 -7.38
N ASP A 164 -5.89 -4.09 -7.30
CA ASP A 164 -5.32 -2.81 -7.76
C ASP A 164 -4.14 -2.37 -6.89
N GLU A 165 -4.21 -2.60 -5.58
CA GLU A 165 -3.12 -2.36 -4.64
C GLU A 165 -1.87 -3.20 -4.96
N LYS A 166 -2.06 -4.49 -5.27
CA LYS A 166 -0.95 -5.39 -5.64
C LYS A 166 -0.24 -4.91 -6.90
N PHE A 167 -0.98 -4.55 -7.95
CA PHE A 167 -0.41 -3.97 -9.17
C PHE A 167 0.32 -2.65 -8.88
N ASN A 168 -0.31 -1.73 -8.15
CA ASN A 168 0.29 -0.44 -7.82
C ASN A 168 1.55 -0.59 -6.97
N PHE A 169 1.57 -1.53 -6.04
CA PHE A 169 2.73 -1.83 -5.21
C PHE A 169 3.91 -2.33 -6.04
N GLU A 170 3.72 -3.32 -6.92
CA GLU A 170 4.81 -3.83 -7.78
C GLU A 170 5.33 -2.77 -8.75
N ARG A 171 4.43 -1.97 -9.32
CA ARG A 171 4.81 -0.81 -10.12
C ARG A 171 5.65 0.18 -9.31
N LEU A 172 5.20 0.56 -8.11
CA LEU A 172 5.95 1.48 -7.26
C LEU A 172 7.30 0.89 -6.83
N ALA A 173 7.35 -0.39 -6.47
CA ALA A 173 8.59 -1.07 -6.10
C ALA A 173 9.57 -1.13 -7.27
N SER A 174 9.09 -1.31 -8.51
CA SER A 174 9.94 -1.40 -9.70
C SER A 174 10.43 -0.05 -10.19
N THR A 175 9.57 0.97 -10.25
CA THR A 175 9.91 2.24 -10.92
C THR A 175 10.39 3.34 -9.98
N THR A 176 10.09 3.28 -8.68
CA THR A 176 10.37 4.41 -7.77
C THR A 176 11.84 4.46 -7.40
N VAL A 177 12.51 5.57 -7.69
CA VAL A 177 13.76 5.95 -7.02
C VAL A 177 13.39 6.86 -5.86
N LEU A 178 13.85 6.55 -4.65
CA LEU A 178 13.51 7.35 -3.47
C LEU A 178 14.34 8.64 -3.41
N ASN A 179 13.68 9.73 -3.04
CA ASN A 179 14.36 10.98 -2.73
C ASN A 179 15.27 10.78 -1.52
N LYS A 180 16.51 11.26 -1.62
CA LYS A 180 17.52 11.17 -0.58
C LYS A 180 17.69 12.51 0.15
N GLN A 181 17.96 12.43 1.44
CA GLN A 181 18.36 13.51 2.31
C GLN A 181 19.82 13.29 2.71
N PRO A 182 20.74 14.21 2.33
CA PRO A 182 22.12 14.16 2.78
C PRO A 182 22.21 14.21 4.31
N LEU A 183 23.10 13.39 4.87
CA LEU A 183 23.45 13.48 6.29
C LEU A 183 24.39 14.67 6.51
N LEU A 184 24.30 15.29 7.69
CA LEU A 184 25.21 16.38 8.07
C LEU A 184 26.67 15.92 8.09
N LEU A 185 26.89 14.68 8.54
CA LEU A 185 28.18 14.00 8.53
C LEU A 185 27.99 12.58 7.97
N PRO A 186 28.83 12.14 7.00
CA PRO A 186 28.81 10.76 6.54
C PRO A 186 29.04 9.79 7.70
N GLN A 187 28.30 8.69 7.66
CA GLN A 187 28.27 7.69 8.72
C GLN A 187 28.99 6.41 8.25
N LEU A 188 30.13 6.08 8.84
CA LEU A 188 30.86 4.85 8.51
C LEU A 188 29.98 3.61 8.71
N LEU A 189 29.96 2.71 7.72
CA LEU A 189 29.25 1.44 7.79
C LEU A 189 30.20 0.37 8.36
N ASP A 190 29.74 -0.32 9.39
CA ASP A 190 30.46 -1.47 9.95
C ASP A 190 30.08 -2.71 9.15
N LEU A 191 30.90 -3.03 8.14
CA LEU A 191 30.66 -4.11 7.19
C LEU A 191 31.82 -5.09 7.22
N SER A 192 31.50 -6.38 7.16
CA SER A 192 32.49 -7.41 6.84
C SER A 192 33.03 -7.21 5.41
N PRO A 193 34.21 -7.76 5.07
CA PRO A 193 34.75 -7.67 3.72
C PRO A 193 33.78 -8.18 2.64
N GLY A 194 33.04 -9.25 2.92
CA GLY A 194 32.04 -9.81 2.01
C GLY A 194 30.85 -8.86 1.78
N GLU A 195 30.29 -8.30 2.86
CA GLU A 195 29.21 -7.31 2.77
C GLU A 195 29.65 -6.04 2.03
N GLY A 196 30.89 -5.60 2.24
CA GLY A 196 31.46 -4.48 1.51
C GLY A 196 31.54 -4.74 0.00
N VAL A 197 31.84 -5.97 -0.43
CA VAL A 197 31.78 -6.37 -1.85
C VAL A 197 30.34 -6.35 -2.34
N THR A 198 29.39 -6.94 -1.60
CA THR A 198 27.96 -6.91 -1.94
C THR A 198 27.46 -5.49 -2.18
N VAL A 199 27.83 -4.53 -1.32
CA VAL A 199 27.44 -3.13 -1.48
C VAL A 199 28.00 -2.53 -2.77
N ARG A 200 29.30 -2.73 -3.04
CA ARG A 200 29.96 -2.18 -4.24
C ARG A 200 29.35 -2.72 -5.53
N GLU A 201 29.05 -4.02 -5.57
CA GLU A 201 28.45 -4.67 -6.74
C GLU A 201 26.99 -4.26 -6.96
N ASN A 202 26.30 -3.78 -5.92
CA ASN A 202 24.87 -3.48 -5.96
C ASN A 202 24.52 -2.01 -5.66
N LEU A 203 25.45 -1.07 -5.84
CA LEU A 203 25.24 0.37 -5.53
C LEU A 203 23.95 0.93 -6.15
N ALA A 204 23.58 0.49 -7.35
CA ALA A 204 22.33 0.92 -8.00
C ALA A 204 21.07 0.60 -7.17
N VAL A 205 21.06 -0.53 -6.43
CA VAL A 205 19.96 -0.93 -5.55
C VAL A 205 19.88 0.01 -4.33
N PHE A 206 21.02 0.38 -3.74
CA PHE A 206 21.08 1.35 -2.64
C PHE A 206 20.57 2.72 -3.08
N VAL A 207 21.04 3.22 -4.23
CA VAL A 207 20.60 4.49 -4.81
C VAL A 207 19.10 4.48 -5.10
N LYS A 208 18.57 3.39 -5.66
CA LYS A 208 17.13 3.21 -5.91
C LYS A 208 16.30 3.27 -4.61
N ASN A 209 16.88 2.83 -3.50
CA ASN A 209 16.30 2.93 -2.16
C ASN A 209 16.61 4.26 -1.44
N GLY A 210 17.25 5.21 -2.11
CA GLY A 210 17.56 6.53 -1.56
C GLY A 210 18.75 6.55 -0.60
N PHE A 211 19.52 5.46 -0.53
CA PHE A 211 20.78 5.40 0.20
C PHE A 211 21.93 5.81 -0.71
N ASP A 212 22.73 6.76 -0.27
CA ASP A 212 23.96 7.18 -0.94
C ASP A 212 25.15 6.67 -0.14
N ILE A 213 25.94 5.78 -0.75
CA ILE A 213 27.08 5.14 -0.10
C ILE A 213 28.34 5.56 -0.85
N GLN A 214 29.28 6.13 -0.10
CA GLN A 214 30.54 6.65 -0.62
C GLN A 214 31.71 5.85 -0.06
N GLU A 215 32.66 5.54 -0.92
CA GLU A 215 33.93 4.92 -0.52
C GLU A 215 34.91 6.00 -0.07
N GLN A 216 35.47 5.82 1.13
CA GLN A 216 36.48 6.68 1.72
C GLN A 216 37.87 6.34 1.17
N ALA A 217 38.84 7.24 1.35
CA ALA A 217 40.21 7.04 0.86
C ALA A 217 40.91 5.79 1.44
N ASN A 218 40.47 5.31 2.61
CA ASN A 218 40.97 4.09 3.25
C ASN A 218 40.22 2.81 2.84
N GLY A 219 39.31 2.88 1.86
CA GLY A 219 38.50 1.76 1.38
C GLY A 219 37.27 1.42 2.25
N GLN A 220 37.01 2.17 3.32
CA GLN A 220 35.79 2.00 4.12
C GLN A 220 34.59 2.64 3.42
N LEU A 221 33.41 2.04 3.57
CA LEU A 221 32.16 2.57 3.03
C LEU A 221 31.47 3.44 4.08
N ALA A 222 30.93 4.58 3.64
CA ALA A 222 30.20 5.52 4.48
C ALA A 222 28.84 5.88 3.86
N LEU A 223 27.80 5.89 4.68
CA LEU A 223 26.48 6.37 4.33
C LEU A 223 26.46 7.90 4.32
N ALA A 224 26.27 8.50 3.16
CA ALA A 224 26.27 9.94 2.95
C ALA A 224 24.84 10.53 2.88
N ALA A 225 23.84 9.74 2.49
CA ALA A 225 22.44 10.17 2.44
C ALA A 225 21.49 9.01 2.70
N VAL A 226 20.32 9.31 3.24
CA VAL A 226 19.24 8.36 3.55
C VAL A 226 17.94 8.76 2.85
N PRO A 227 17.00 7.84 2.59
CA PRO A 227 15.71 8.21 2.04
C PRO A 227 14.92 9.10 3.01
N PHE A 228 14.14 10.03 2.47
CA PHE A 228 13.32 10.95 3.26
C PHE A 228 11.85 10.50 3.31
N SER A 229 11.29 10.44 4.52
CA SER A 229 9.84 10.28 4.75
C SER A 229 9.43 11.00 6.02
N LYS A 230 8.29 11.71 6.01
CA LYS A 230 7.88 12.62 7.10
C LYS A 230 7.84 11.97 8.49
N ASN A 231 7.57 10.67 8.57
CA ASN A 231 7.32 9.95 9.83
C ASN A 231 8.26 8.74 10.02
N ILE A 232 9.30 8.59 9.19
CA ILE A 232 10.22 7.45 9.26
C ILE A 232 11.64 7.97 9.15
N THR A 233 12.46 7.65 10.15
CA THR A 233 13.90 7.89 10.13
C THR A 233 14.59 6.65 9.62
N PHE A 234 15.30 6.79 8.50
CA PHE A 234 16.13 5.73 7.94
C PHE A 234 17.58 5.92 8.37
N GLY A 235 18.33 4.83 8.43
CA GLY A 235 19.72 4.85 8.89
C GLY A 235 20.52 3.63 8.47
N ARG A 236 21.58 3.33 9.25
CA ARG A 236 22.51 2.23 8.98
C ARG A 236 21.83 0.88 9.02
N ASP A 237 20.91 0.67 9.96
CA ASP A 237 20.21 -0.61 10.12
C ASP A 237 19.45 -1.02 8.85
N ASP A 238 18.82 -0.05 8.16
CA ASP A 238 18.10 -0.30 6.91
C ASP A 238 19.06 -0.64 5.75
N VAL A 239 20.29 -0.14 5.79
CA VAL A 239 21.36 -0.49 4.84
C VAL A 239 21.83 -1.92 5.10
N LEU A 240 22.07 -2.28 6.35
CA LEU A 240 22.48 -3.65 6.74
C LEU A 240 21.40 -4.67 6.40
N GLU A 241 20.12 -4.32 6.60
CA GLU A 241 18.99 -5.15 6.16
C GLU A 241 19.04 -5.39 4.64
N LEU A 242 19.27 -4.32 3.85
CA LEU A 242 19.38 -4.42 2.39
C LEU A 242 20.56 -5.29 1.95
N VAL A 243 21.69 -5.18 2.65
CA VAL A 243 22.87 -6.03 2.43
C VAL A 243 22.52 -7.50 2.72
N GLY A 244 21.84 -7.79 3.82
CA GLY A 244 21.38 -9.15 4.15
C GLY A 244 20.47 -9.75 3.07
N MET A 245 19.56 -8.94 2.51
CA MET A 245 18.69 -9.34 1.39
C MET A 245 19.47 -9.65 0.10
N LEU A 246 20.53 -8.90 -0.18
CA LEU A 246 21.34 -9.06 -1.40
C LEU A 246 22.34 -10.21 -1.29
N SER A 247 22.89 -10.44 -0.09
CA SER A 247 23.86 -11.51 0.17
C SER A 247 23.21 -12.90 0.25
N GLY A 248 21.89 -13.03 0.12
CA GLY A 248 21.17 -14.31 0.22
C GLY A 248 21.13 -14.91 1.64
N HIS A 249 21.64 -14.18 2.65
CA HIS A 249 21.65 -14.59 4.06
C HIS A 249 20.36 -14.16 4.79
N GLY A 250 19.24 -14.09 4.08
CA GLY A 250 17.97 -13.60 4.58
C GLY A 250 17.28 -14.55 5.56
N ASP A 251 17.90 -14.81 6.72
CA ASP A 251 17.32 -15.52 7.87
C ASP A 251 16.43 -14.61 8.75
N HIS A 252 16.09 -13.41 8.28
CA HIS A 252 15.19 -12.52 9.01
C HIS A 252 13.71 -12.87 8.74
N GLN A 253 13.21 -13.74 9.61
CA GLN A 253 11.80 -13.87 9.99
C GLN A 253 11.20 -12.47 10.26
N GLY A 254 10.56 -11.84 9.28
CA GLY A 254 9.99 -10.50 9.48
C GLY A 254 9.23 -9.92 8.29
N ALA A 255 9.52 -10.37 7.08
CA ALA A 255 8.65 -10.13 5.93
C ALA A 255 8.56 -11.44 5.15
N MET A 256 7.45 -12.14 5.33
CA MET A 256 7.03 -13.28 4.51
C MET A 256 7.05 -12.87 3.03
N SER A 257 8.20 -13.06 2.39
CA SER A 257 8.29 -13.22 0.95
C SER A 257 7.71 -14.59 0.66
N LEU A 258 6.39 -14.66 0.44
CA LEU A 258 5.67 -15.89 0.08
C LEU A 258 6.09 -16.48 -1.28
N SER A 259 7.09 -15.91 -1.96
CA SER A 259 7.72 -16.50 -3.14
C SER A 259 9.05 -17.14 -2.72
N ALA A 260 9.04 -18.46 -2.54
CA ALA A 260 10.21 -19.31 -2.27
C ALA A 260 11.15 -19.46 -3.48
N PHE A 261 11.00 -18.63 -4.51
CA PHE A 261 11.79 -18.67 -5.74
C PHE A 261 12.34 -17.26 -6.03
N PRO A 262 13.67 -17.10 -6.15
CA PRO A 262 14.26 -15.85 -6.59
C PRO A 262 14.00 -15.71 -8.10
N SER A 263 13.04 -14.87 -8.45
CA SER A 263 12.82 -14.44 -9.82
C SER A 263 13.84 -13.37 -10.22
N ALA A 264 14.17 -13.34 -11.51
CA ALA A 264 15.23 -12.55 -12.13
C ALA A 264 15.07 -11.01 -12.00
N ALA A 265 14.01 -10.53 -11.36
CA ALA A 265 13.82 -9.13 -10.99
C ALA A 265 13.38 -8.96 -9.54
N THR A 266 14.01 -9.66 -8.60
CA THR A 266 13.73 -9.46 -7.15
C THR A 266 13.99 -7.98 -6.79
N LEU A 267 12.90 -7.26 -6.53
CA LEU A 267 12.95 -5.85 -6.15
C LEU A 267 13.32 -5.76 -4.67
N HIS A 268 14.62 -5.69 -4.38
CA HIS A 268 15.12 -5.57 -3.02
C HIS A 268 14.77 -4.20 -2.41
N ARG A 269 13.81 -4.21 -1.48
CA ARG A 269 13.33 -3.06 -0.72
C ARG A 269 13.39 -3.41 0.77
N PRO A 270 14.13 -2.66 1.60
CA PRO A 270 14.13 -2.85 3.06
C PRO A 270 12.72 -2.75 3.63
N THR A 271 12.46 -3.39 4.76
CA THR A 271 11.13 -3.54 5.36
C THR A 271 10.41 -2.21 5.51
N ARG A 272 11.10 -1.18 6.00
CA ARG A 272 10.51 0.17 6.16
C ARG A 272 10.22 0.85 4.83
N VAL A 273 11.08 0.67 3.83
CA VAL A 273 10.84 1.19 2.46
C VAL A 273 9.65 0.47 1.83
N ARG A 274 9.60 -0.86 1.94
CA ARG A 274 8.49 -1.68 1.47
C ARG A 274 7.17 -1.25 2.11
N ALA A 275 7.13 -1.09 3.43
CA ALA A 275 5.94 -0.64 4.16
C ALA A 275 5.47 0.74 3.69
N MET A 276 6.40 1.68 3.48
CA MET A 276 6.09 2.99 2.91
C MET A 276 5.47 2.88 1.51
N LEU A 277 6.03 2.06 0.63
CA LEU A 277 5.49 1.85 -0.72
C LEU A 277 4.13 1.13 -0.69
N ALA A 278 3.92 0.19 0.23
CA ALA A 278 2.64 -0.48 0.45
C ALA A 278 1.55 0.52 0.87
N MET A 279 1.85 1.41 1.83
CA MET A 279 0.93 2.49 2.21
C MET A 279 0.60 3.43 1.05
N ARG A 280 1.60 3.77 0.21
CA ARG A 280 1.38 4.60 -0.99
C ARG A 280 0.47 3.89 -1.98
N ALA A 281 0.70 2.61 -2.25
CA ALA A 281 -0.13 1.79 -3.13
C ALA A 281 -1.58 1.75 -2.65
N CYS A 282 -1.80 1.40 -1.37
CA CYS A 282 -3.13 1.31 -0.76
C CYS A 282 -3.93 2.60 -0.90
N ARG A 283 -3.32 3.75 -0.56
CA ARG A 283 -3.98 5.06 -0.65
C ARG A 283 -4.29 5.52 -2.07
N SER A 284 -3.55 5.02 -3.06
CA SER A 284 -3.76 5.35 -4.48
C SER A 284 -4.71 4.39 -5.21
N SER A 285 -5.07 3.28 -4.58
CA SER A 285 -5.84 2.20 -5.23
C SER A 285 -7.34 2.42 -5.15
N ILE A 286 -8.08 1.69 -5.98
CA ILE A 286 -9.56 1.68 -5.99
C ILE A 286 -10.10 1.39 -4.59
N MET A 287 -10.97 2.26 -4.06
CA MET A 287 -11.63 2.05 -2.78
C MET A 287 -12.74 1.00 -2.88
N ILE A 288 -12.95 0.25 -1.79
CA ILE A 288 -14.18 -0.54 -1.60
C ILE A 288 -15.38 0.42 -1.52
N GLY A 289 -16.52 0.02 -2.11
CA GLY A 289 -17.71 0.86 -2.24
C GLY A 289 -17.74 1.71 -3.51
N LYS A 290 -16.65 1.77 -4.28
CA LYS A 290 -16.62 2.47 -5.56
C LYS A 290 -17.28 1.62 -6.65
N ALA A 291 -18.33 2.14 -7.29
CA ALA A 291 -18.90 1.53 -8.49
C ALA A 291 -17.89 1.58 -9.65
N LEU A 292 -17.70 0.45 -10.34
CA LEU A 292 -16.74 0.31 -11.43
C LEU A 292 -17.45 0.10 -12.77
N ASP A 293 -16.95 0.75 -13.81
CA ASP A 293 -17.37 0.47 -15.18
C ASP A 293 -16.66 -0.78 -15.74
N MET A 294 -17.20 -1.32 -16.82
CA MET A 294 -16.62 -2.51 -17.46
C MET A 294 -15.18 -2.30 -17.94
N LYS A 295 -14.80 -1.07 -18.30
CA LYS A 295 -13.43 -0.75 -18.73
C LYS A 295 -12.45 -0.82 -17.56
N THR A 296 -12.78 -0.24 -16.42
CA THR A 296 -11.94 -0.28 -15.22
C THR A 296 -11.80 -1.69 -14.70
N MET A 297 -12.90 -2.45 -14.62
CA MET A 297 -12.84 -3.87 -14.21
C MET A 297 -11.91 -4.68 -15.13
N ARG A 298 -11.98 -4.47 -16.46
CA ARG A 298 -11.03 -5.10 -17.41
C ARG A 298 -9.59 -4.72 -17.16
N SER A 299 -9.32 -3.45 -16.85
CA SER A 299 -7.96 -2.99 -16.52
C SER A 299 -7.42 -3.72 -15.28
N VAL A 300 -8.21 -3.82 -14.21
CA VAL A 300 -7.79 -4.51 -12.97
C VAL A 300 -7.46 -5.98 -13.23
N VAL A 301 -8.33 -6.70 -13.95
CA VAL A 301 -8.09 -8.11 -14.27
C VAL A 301 -6.87 -8.28 -15.19
N SER A 302 -6.71 -7.40 -16.20
CA SER A 302 -5.57 -7.43 -17.11
C SER A 302 -4.25 -7.14 -16.39
N HIS A 303 -4.25 -6.24 -15.41
CA HIS A 303 -3.07 -5.90 -14.62
C HIS A 303 -2.54 -7.11 -13.84
N LEU A 304 -3.44 -7.93 -13.25
CA LEU A 304 -3.04 -9.15 -12.53
C LEU A 304 -2.30 -10.15 -13.42
N GLY A 305 -2.68 -10.24 -14.71
CA GLY A 305 -1.99 -11.10 -15.67
C GLY A 305 -0.58 -10.68 -16.04
N GLY A 306 -0.19 -9.43 -15.74
CA GLY A 306 1.18 -8.95 -15.93
C GLY A 306 2.08 -9.11 -14.70
N LEU A 307 1.56 -9.62 -13.58
CA LEU A 307 2.32 -9.82 -12.35
C LEU A 307 2.78 -11.27 -12.25
N GLU A 308 3.90 -11.48 -11.55
CA GLU A 308 4.45 -12.83 -11.37
C GLU A 308 3.64 -13.65 -10.35
N SER A 309 3.35 -13.07 -9.18
CA SER A 309 2.56 -13.71 -8.13
C SER A 309 1.45 -12.78 -7.64
N PRO A 310 0.34 -12.66 -8.39
CA PRO A 310 -0.73 -11.68 -8.13
C PRO A 310 -1.64 -12.04 -6.94
N TRP A 311 -1.38 -13.12 -6.19
CA TRP A 311 -2.36 -13.74 -5.28
C TRP A 311 -2.66 -12.99 -3.99
N ASN A 312 -1.71 -12.19 -3.51
CA ASN A 312 -1.82 -11.44 -2.26
C ASN A 312 -1.35 -10.00 -2.45
N CYS A 313 -2.04 -9.06 -1.80
CA CYS A 313 -1.61 -7.66 -1.71
C CYS A 313 -0.38 -7.53 -0.78
N PRO A 314 0.34 -6.40 -0.76
CA PRO A 314 1.51 -6.22 0.08
C PRO A 314 1.26 -6.38 1.60
N HIS A 315 0.00 -6.28 2.04
CA HIS A 315 -0.45 -6.50 3.42
C HIS A 315 -0.92 -7.94 3.69
N GLY A 316 -0.87 -8.84 2.71
CA GLY A 316 -1.26 -10.25 2.86
C GLY A 316 -2.73 -10.57 2.56
N ARG A 317 -3.56 -9.58 2.17
CA ARG A 317 -4.96 -9.84 1.78
C ARG A 317 -5.01 -10.52 0.41
N PRO A 318 -5.88 -11.53 0.22
CA PRO A 318 -6.00 -12.21 -1.06
C PRO A 318 -6.61 -11.31 -2.14
N THR A 319 -6.08 -11.39 -3.34
CA THR A 319 -6.61 -10.65 -4.51
C THR A 319 -7.73 -11.39 -5.20
N MET A 320 -7.70 -12.72 -5.23
CA MET A 320 -8.71 -13.55 -5.88
C MET A 320 -8.87 -14.93 -5.26
N ARG A 321 -10.06 -15.51 -5.41
CA ARG A 321 -10.41 -16.88 -4.99
C ARG A 321 -11.33 -17.55 -6.00
N HIS A 322 -11.29 -18.88 -6.04
CA HIS A 322 -12.26 -19.69 -6.78
C HIS A 322 -13.58 -19.68 -6.02
N LEU A 323 -14.69 -19.51 -6.73
CA LEU A 323 -16.02 -19.58 -6.14
C LEU A 323 -16.62 -20.97 -6.33
N THR A 324 -16.72 -21.41 -7.59
CA THR A 324 -17.40 -22.67 -7.94
C THR A 324 -17.15 -23.04 -9.41
N VAL A 325 -17.49 -24.27 -9.76
CA VAL A 325 -17.58 -24.77 -11.13
C VAL A 325 -19.04 -24.75 -11.58
N LEU A 326 -19.31 -24.13 -12.72
CA LEU A 326 -20.61 -24.12 -13.38
C LEU A 326 -20.78 -25.46 -14.12
N GLN A 327 -21.59 -26.33 -13.53
CA GLN A 327 -22.04 -27.59 -14.14
C GLN A 327 -22.95 -27.33 -15.34
#